data_AF-A0A1B0BPZ3-F1
#
_entry.id   AF-A0A1B0BPZ3-F1
#
_cell.length_a   1.000
_cell.length_b   1.000
_cell.length_c   1.000
_cell.angle_alpha   90.00
_cell.angle_beta   90.00
_cell.angle_gamma   90.00
#
_symmetry.space_group_name_H-M   'P 1'
#
loop_
_entity.id
_entity.type
_entity.pdbx_description
1 polymer ?
#
loop_
_entity_poly.entity_id
_entity_poly.type
_entity_poly.pdbx_seq_one_letter_code
_entity_poly.pdbx_strand_id
1 'polypeptide(L)'
;MEQEIEIDLCRKCRSSTETIDYIIFGCATLSSTEYLDRHNLIRKIIQQALAKKHCTQIPQPSPVKEDENATMYWDTQVITHRTVNANKPNIVVVNWQNTVIAQTRCTNSRLQ
;
A
#
# COMPACT_ATOMS: atom_id res chain seq x y z
N MET A 1 17.47 -43.88 16.02
CA MET A 1 18.31 -42.77 15.54
C MET A 1 17.35 -41.63 15.29
N GLU A 2 17.15 -40.80 16.30
CA GLU A 2 16.32 -39.60 16.18
C GLU A 2 17.10 -38.61 15.33
N GLN A 3 16.60 -38.31 14.13
CA GLN A 3 17.18 -37.27 13.30
C GLN A 3 16.78 -35.93 13.92
N GLU A 4 17.77 -35.15 14.37
CA GLU A 4 17.57 -33.74 14.68
C GLU A 4 16.99 -33.05 13.44
N ILE A 5 15.77 -32.55 13.55
CA ILE A 5 15.15 -31.76 12.50
C ILE A 5 15.86 -30.40 12.53
N GLU A 6 16.76 -30.19 11.57
CA GLU A 6 17.35 -28.88 11.34
C GLU A 6 16.21 -27.88 11.03
N ILE A 7 16.01 -26.94 11.94
CA ILE A 7 14.97 -25.92 11.79
C ILE A 7 15.48 -24.93 10.74
N ASP A 8 14.90 -24.98 9.55
CA ASP A 8 15.21 -24.07 8.44
C ASP A 8 14.75 -22.64 8.77
N LEU A 9 15.53 -21.92 9.57
CA LEU A 9 15.24 -20.55 9.97
C LEU A 9 15.65 -19.55 8.89
N CYS A 10 14.90 -18.45 8.78
CA CYS A 10 15.21 -17.35 7.88
C CYS A 10 16.67 -16.92 8.00
N ARG A 11 17.39 -16.94 6.88
CA ARG A 11 18.82 -16.60 6.81
C ARG A 11 19.12 -15.14 7.15
N LYS A 12 18.11 -14.26 7.10
CA LYS A 12 18.25 -12.82 7.40
C LYS A 12 17.96 -12.47 8.87
N CYS A 13 16.83 -12.90 9.42
CA CYS A 13 16.42 -12.52 10.78
C CYS A 13 16.42 -13.69 11.78
N ARG A 14 16.52 -14.94 11.32
CA ARG A 14 16.50 -16.17 12.11
C ARG A 14 15.29 -16.32 13.06
N SER A 15 14.19 -15.61 12.80
CA SER A 15 13.06 -15.53 13.74
C SER A 15 11.91 -16.50 13.44
N SER A 16 11.84 -17.05 12.23
CA SER A 16 10.80 -17.98 11.78
C SER A 16 11.37 -18.85 10.66
N THR A 17 10.67 -19.94 10.34
CA THR A 17 11.02 -20.82 9.22
C THR A 17 11.13 -20.05 7.90
N GLU A 18 12.17 -20.31 7.11
CA GLU A 18 12.37 -19.70 5.79
C GLU A 18 11.38 -20.27 4.78
N THR A 19 10.26 -19.58 4.61
CA THR A 19 9.34 -19.84 3.49
C THR A 19 9.37 -18.67 2.52
N ILE A 20 8.98 -18.90 1.27
CA ILE A 20 8.83 -17.83 0.27
C ILE A 20 7.92 -16.72 0.82
N ASP A 21 6.78 -17.10 1.41
CA ASP A 21 5.85 -16.17 2.03
C ASP A 21 6.48 -15.39 3.19
N TYR A 22 7.29 -16.06 4.03
CA TYR A 22 7.99 -15.38 5.10
C TYR A 22 9.03 -14.39 4.56
N ILE A 23 9.82 -14.75 3.56
CA ILE A 23 10.80 -13.85 2.94
C ILE A 23 10.11 -12.62 2.31
N ILE A 24 8.95 -12.81 1.68
CA ILE A 24 8.24 -11.73 1.00
C ILE A 24 7.48 -10.84 1.99
N PHE A 25 6.78 -11.42 2.97
CA PHE A 25 5.81 -10.69 3.81
C PHE A 25 6.16 -10.67 5.30
N GLY A 26 6.93 -11.64 5.79
CA GLY A 26 7.11 -11.89 7.22
C GLY A 26 8.47 -11.49 7.81
N CYS A 27 9.52 -11.42 7.01
CA CYS A 27 10.87 -11.14 7.47
C CYS A 27 11.02 -9.66 7.80
N ALA A 28 11.10 -9.31 9.08
CA ALA A 28 11.20 -7.92 9.56
C ALA A 28 12.37 -7.14 8.94
N THR A 29 13.47 -7.82 8.62
CA THR A 29 14.65 -7.22 7.99
C THR A 29 14.40 -6.81 6.53
N LEU A 30 13.55 -7.55 5.80
CA LEU A 30 13.25 -7.30 4.39
C LEU A 30 11.93 -6.54 4.21
N SER A 31 10.99 -6.67 5.15
CA SER A 31 9.67 -6.07 5.05
C SER A 31 9.67 -4.55 5.17
N SER A 32 10.67 -3.98 5.86
CA SER A 32 10.79 -2.53 6.01
C SER A 32 11.26 -1.84 4.73
N THR A 33 12.05 -2.51 3.89
CA THR A 33 12.63 -1.95 2.67
C THR A 33 12.04 -2.59 1.40
N GLU A 34 12.33 -3.86 1.15
CA GLU A 34 11.97 -4.57 -0.08
C GLU A 34 10.45 -4.65 -0.28
N TYR A 35 9.71 -4.92 0.80
CA TYR A 35 8.26 -4.93 0.72
C TYR A 35 7.69 -3.52 0.49
N LEU A 36 8.26 -2.49 1.13
CA LEU A 36 7.84 -1.10 0.94
C LEU A 36 8.07 -0.64 -0.50
N ASP A 37 9.21 -1.00 -1.09
CA ASP A 37 9.53 -0.67 -2.49
C ASP A 37 8.54 -1.32 -3.46
N ARG A 38 8.26 -2.62 -3.30
CA ARG A 38 7.23 -3.30 -4.10
C ARG A 38 5.84 -2.69 -3.92
N HIS A 39 5.47 -2.36 -2.68
CA HIS A 39 4.20 -1.69 -2.39
C HIS A 39 4.12 -0.32 -3.10
N ASN A 40 5.20 0.46 -3.07
CA ASN A 40 5.27 1.75 -3.74
C ASN A 40 5.22 1.63 -5.27
N LEU A 41 5.83 0.60 -5.85
CA LEU A 41 5.75 0.29 -7.28
C LEU A 41 4.31 -0.04 -7.69
N ILE A 42 3.65 -0.95 -6.98
CA ILE A 42 2.24 -1.31 -7.25
C ILE A 42 1.34 -0.07 -7.11
N ARG A 43 1.57 0.75 -6.07
CA ARG A 43 0.83 2.01 -5.87
C ARG A 43 0.95 2.94 -7.08
N LYS A 44 2.15 3.08 -7.67
CA LYS A 44 2.37 3.89 -8.89
C LYS A 44 1.62 3.34 -10.11
N ILE A 45 1.55 2.03 -10.27
CA ILE A 45 0.83 1.39 -11.39
C ILE A 45 -0.67 1.64 -11.25
N ILE A 46 -1.24 1.38 -10.07
CA ILE A 46 -2.65 1.65 -9.78
C ILE A 46 -2.95 3.13 -9.98
N GLN A 47 -2.01 4.00 -9.58
CA GLN A 47 -2.13 5.42 -9.76
C GLN A 47 -2.31 5.83 -11.22
N GLN A 48 -1.45 5.32 -12.09
CA GLN A 48 -1.52 5.59 -13.52
C GLN A 48 -2.82 5.06 -14.13
N ALA A 49 -3.27 3.88 -13.70
CA ALA A 49 -4.51 3.28 -14.18
C ALA A 49 -5.75 4.10 -13.79
N LEU A 50 -5.82 4.55 -12.53
CA LEU A 50 -6.91 5.40 -12.05
C LEU A 50 -6.88 6.78 -12.67
N ALA A 51 -5.69 7.38 -12.81
CA ALA A 51 -5.51 8.65 -13.50
C ALA A 51 -6.02 8.55 -14.94
N LYS A 52 -5.65 7.51 -15.68
CA LYS A 52 -6.14 7.30 -17.06
C LYS A 52 -7.67 7.14 -17.15
N LYS A 53 -8.30 6.58 -16.12
CA LYS A 53 -9.74 6.30 -16.11
C LYS A 53 -10.57 7.51 -15.71
N HIS A 54 -10.08 8.31 -14.77
CA HIS A 54 -10.87 9.34 -14.10
C HIS A 54 -10.32 10.76 -14.29
N CYS A 55 -9.11 10.90 -14.86
CA CYS A 55 -8.47 12.18 -15.12
C CYS A 55 -7.99 12.25 -16.59
N THR A 56 -8.16 13.42 -17.21
CA THR A 56 -7.85 13.66 -18.64
C THR A 56 -6.36 13.79 -18.93
N GLN A 57 -5.52 14.10 -17.94
CA GLN A 57 -4.07 14.24 -18.13
C GLN A 57 -3.27 13.36 -17.16
N ILE A 58 -2.35 12.56 -17.71
CA ILE A 58 -1.31 11.85 -16.96
C ILE A 58 -0.07 12.76 -16.89
N PRO A 59 0.17 13.50 -15.80
CA PRO A 59 1.59 13.75 -15.49
C PRO A 59 1.91 13.99 -14.00
N GLN A 60 3.11 13.51 -13.63
CA GLN A 60 3.91 13.82 -12.43
C GLN A 60 3.25 13.54 -11.07
N PRO A 61 4.01 13.08 -10.05
CA PRO A 61 3.45 12.77 -8.74
C PRO A 61 3.05 14.06 -8.01
N SER A 62 1.80 14.49 -8.15
CA SER A 62 1.17 15.52 -7.32
C SER A 62 0.34 14.86 -6.21
N PRO A 63 0.34 15.41 -4.98
CA PRO A 63 -0.50 14.92 -3.88
C PRO A 63 -2.01 15.01 -4.17
N VAL A 64 -2.42 16.00 -4.96
CA VAL A 64 -3.83 16.20 -5.34
C VAL A 64 -3.89 16.43 -6.84
N LYS A 65 -4.89 15.82 -7.49
CA LYS A 65 -5.20 16.03 -8.90
C LYS A 65 -6.68 16.34 -9.03
N GLU A 66 -6.99 17.50 -9.57
CA GLU A 66 -8.36 17.92 -9.84
C GLU A 66 -8.60 17.82 -11.35
N ASP A 67 -9.75 17.27 -11.71
CA ASP A 67 -10.33 17.28 -13.05
C ASP A 67 -11.80 17.69 -12.94
N GLU A 68 -12.44 18.05 -14.05
CA GLU A 68 -13.82 18.56 -14.08
C GLU A 68 -14.83 17.58 -13.45
N ASN A 69 -14.56 16.28 -13.54
CA ASN A 69 -15.45 15.22 -13.07
C ASN A 69 -15.06 14.60 -11.73
N ALA A 70 -13.77 14.68 -11.35
CA ALA A 70 -13.26 14.00 -10.18
C ALA A 70 -11.98 14.62 -9.62
N THR A 71 -11.85 14.60 -8.30
CA THR A 71 -10.65 14.93 -7.54
C THR A 71 -10.02 13.68 -6.97
N MET A 72 -8.72 13.56 -7.13
CA MET A 72 -7.94 12.41 -6.72
C MET A 72 -6.86 12.83 -5.73
N TYR A 73 -6.93 12.26 -4.53
CA TYR A 73 -6.01 12.49 -3.42
C TYR A 73 -5.03 11.32 -3.28
N TRP A 74 -3.75 11.65 -3.16
CA TRP A 74 -2.62 10.73 -3.06
C TRP A 74 -1.92 10.91 -1.73
N ASP A 75 -1.79 9.81 -0.97
CA ASP A 75 -1.09 9.80 0.32
C ASP A 75 -1.46 11.01 1.21
N THR A 76 -2.73 11.41 1.15
CA THR A 76 -3.27 12.58 1.82
C THR A 76 -4.14 12.13 2.95
N GLN A 77 -4.00 12.79 4.10
CA GLN A 77 -4.84 12.51 5.25
C GLN A 77 -6.27 12.99 4.96
N VAL A 78 -7.24 12.09 5.12
CA VAL A 78 -8.65 12.43 4.99
C VAL A 78 -9.16 12.85 6.36
N ILE A 79 -9.62 14.09 6.45
CA ILE A 79 -10.27 14.60 7.66
C ILE A 79 -11.68 14.02 7.72
N THR A 80 -11.95 13.22 8.74
CA THR A 80 -13.26 12.62 8.98
C THR A 80 -13.85 13.15 10.28
N HIS A 81 -15.17 13.28 10.34
CA HIS A 81 -15.85 13.78 11.55
C HIS A 81 -15.65 12.85 12.77
N ARG A 82 -15.52 11.55 12.53
CA ARG A 82 -15.14 10.55 13.53
C ARG A 82 -13.63 10.32 13.52
N THR A 83 -13.05 10.00 14.67
CA THR A 83 -11.66 9.54 14.76
C THR A 83 -11.50 8.21 14.06
N VAL A 84 -10.56 8.12 13.11
CA VAL A 84 -10.21 6.89 12.39
C VAL A 84 -8.69 6.71 12.50
N ASN A 85 -8.24 5.60 13.10
CA ASN A 85 -6.81 5.32 13.29
C ASN A 85 -6.02 5.27 11.96
N ALA A 86 -6.66 4.80 10.89
CA ALA A 86 -6.05 4.70 9.55
C ALA A 86 -6.71 5.69 8.57
N ASN A 87 -6.63 6.99 8.87
CA ASN A 87 -7.24 8.06 8.06
C ASN A 87 -6.36 8.55 6.89
N LYS A 88 -5.23 7.90 6.63
CA LYS A 88 -4.34 8.17 5.50
C LYS A 88 -4.38 7.01 4.49
N PRO A 89 -5.43 6.93 3.64
CA PRO A 89 -5.47 5.95 2.56
C PRO A 89 -4.39 6.23 1.50
N ASN A 90 -4.02 5.20 0.74
CA ASN A 90 -3.03 5.34 -0.33
C ASN A 90 -3.54 6.24 -1.46
N ILE A 91 -4.82 6.07 -1.82
CA ILE A 91 -5.49 6.75 -2.93
C ILE A 91 -6.95 6.96 -2.58
N VAL A 92 -7.49 8.13 -2.84
CA VAL A 92 -8.93 8.43 -2.79
C VAL A 92 -9.32 9.15 -4.07
N VAL A 93 -10.40 8.71 -4.71
CA VAL A 93 -11.02 9.39 -5.84
C VAL A 93 -12.41 9.81 -5.42
N VAL A 94 -12.71 11.10 -5.57
CA VAL A 94 -13.95 11.75 -5.19
C VAL A 94 -14.55 12.39 -6.43
N ASN A 95 -15.86 12.28 -6.63
CA ASN A 95 -16.53 12.98 -7.73
C ASN A 95 -16.88 14.44 -7.36
N TRP A 96 -17.44 15.19 -8.32
CA TRP A 96 -17.90 16.57 -8.09
C TRP A 96 -19.00 16.72 -7.02
N GLN A 97 -19.72 15.64 -6.69
CA GLN A 97 -20.72 15.59 -5.61
C GLN A 97 -20.11 15.26 -4.24
N ASN A 98 -18.77 15.30 -4.14
CA ASN A 98 -18.01 14.94 -2.94
C ASN A 98 -18.24 13.50 -2.45
N THR A 99 -18.60 12.58 -3.36
CA THR A 99 -18.79 11.15 -3.08
C THR A 99 -17.53 10.38 -3.45
N VAL A 100 -17.07 9.50 -2.54
CA VAL A 100 -15.92 8.62 -2.80
C VAL A 100 -16.31 7.54 -3.81
N ILE A 101 -15.69 7.55 -4.98
CA ILE A 101 -15.94 6.58 -6.06
C ILE A 101 -14.88 5.48 -6.14
N ALA A 102 -13.68 5.72 -5.59
CA ALA A 102 -12.66 4.71 -5.40
C ALA A 102 -11.78 5.05 -4.18
N GLN A 103 -11.41 4.03 -3.41
CA GLN A 103 -10.42 4.15 -2.34
C GLN A 103 -9.53 2.92 -2.34
N THR A 104 -8.23 3.11 -2.14
CA THR A 104 -7.31 2.01 -1.85
C THR A 104 -6.81 2.13 -0.42
N ARG A 105 -6.82 0.99 0.29
CA ARG A 105 -6.31 0.88 1.65
C ARG A 105 -5.38 -0.32 1.70
N CYS A 106 -4.22 -0.15 2.33
CA CYS A 106 -3.38 -1.29 2.67
C CYS A 106 -3.88 -1.85 4.00
N THR A 107 -4.37 -3.09 4.01
CA THR A 107 -4.80 -3.80 5.23
C THR A 107 -3.70 -4.74 5.70
N ASN A 108 -2.44 -4.34 5.62
CA ASN A 108 -1.38 -5.19 6.15
C ASN A 108 -1.36 -5.03 7.67
N SER A 109 -1.89 -6.03 8.37
CA SER A 109 -2.10 -6.06 9.82
C SER A 109 -0.82 -6.02 10.67
N ARG A 110 0.35 -5.84 10.05
CA ARG A 110 1.68 -5.86 10.69
C ARG A 110 2.55 -4.61 10.46
N LEU A 111 2.03 -3.57 9.81
CA LEU A 111 2.72 -2.28 9.65
C LEU A 111 2.06 -1.14 10.44
N GLN A 112 1.26 -1.47 11.46
CA GLN A 112 0.78 -0.54 12.48
C GLN A 112 1.42 -0.85 13.82
#